data_AF-A0A955D0B7-F1
#
_entry.id   AF-A0A955D0B7-F1
#
_cell.length_a   1.000
_cell.length_b   1.000
_cell.length_c   1.000
_cell.angle_alpha   90.00
_cell.angle_beta   90.00
_cell.angle_gamma   90.00
#
_symmetry.space_group_name_H-M   'P 1'
#
loop_
_entity.id
_entity.type
_entity.pdbx_description
1 polymer ?
#
loop_
_entity_poly.entity_id
_entity_poly.type
_entity_poly.pdbx_seq_one_letter_code
_entity_poly.pdbx_strand_id
1 'polypeptide(L)'
;MKHKTWFRLALRIVGVFLLAGGVSEILNVVAMTFSMGLGFSPWGGVPTDLETTIAYLIQFGLVGSVLKTLGGAYLLFGGGLLANLVIPSNRPYCPECGHELRGMGGVNCPECGVRLPADVLPAHEPVDASETATSEERPPAANPFVRRFVPLNNRKALIGYYAAIASIIPVLGVLVGPVAVAYGIEGLRSAKRHPQHGGAAHAWTAVVLGGSMTVLNLCGLCVWPALLLRQPSAW
;
A
#
# COMPACT_ATOMS: atom_id res chain seq x y z
N MET A 1 5.16 -18.99 10.22
CA MET A 1 3.73 -18.73 10.57
C MET A 1 3.46 -17.36 11.21
N LYS A 2 4.34 -16.79 12.05
CA LYS A 2 4.08 -15.52 12.77
C LYS A 2 3.75 -14.32 11.86
N HIS A 3 4.41 -14.18 10.70
CA HIS A 3 4.20 -13.04 9.79
C HIS A 3 2.77 -12.96 9.21
N LYS A 4 2.10 -14.10 8.98
CA LYS A 4 0.72 -14.12 8.46
C LYS A 4 -0.27 -13.61 9.50
N THR A 5 -0.07 -13.98 10.76
CA THR A 5 -0.88 -13.51 11.88
C THR A 5 -0.69 -12.01 12.09
N TRP A 6 0.56 -11.53 12.10
CA TRP A 6 0.87 -10.09 12.23
C TRP A 6 0.30 -9.26 11.08
N PHE A 7 0.39 -9.74 9.85
CA PHE A 7 -0.16 -9.02 8.71
C PHE A 7 -1.70 -8.93 8.76
N ARG A 8 -2.38 -10.03 9.10
CA ARG A 8 -3.84 -10.02 9.29
C ARG A 8 -4.25 -9.09 10.43
N LEU A 9 -3.48 -9.06 11.52
CA LEU A 9 -3.71 -8.12 12.61
C LEU A 9 -3.53 -6.67 12.15
N ALA A 10 -2.47 -6.37 11.39
CA ALA A 10 -2.24 -5.04 10.84
C ALA A 10 -3.39 -4.58 9.92
N LEU A 11 -3.87 -5.46 9.02
CA LEU A 11 -5.03 -5.15 8.18
C LEU A 11 -6.28 -4.83 9.01
N ARG A 12 -6.53 -5.57 10.10
CA ARG A 12 -7.64 -5.29 11.00
C ARG A 12 -7.50 -3.96 11.71
N ILE A 13 -6.29 -3.62 12.20
CA ILE A 13 -6.02 -2.33 12.84
C ILE A 13 -6.28 -1.17 11.86
N VAL A 14 -5.77 -1.27 10.63
CA VAL A 14 -6.04 -0.28 9.58
C VAL A 14 -7.54 -0.22 9.26
N GLY A 15 -8.21 -1.37 9.20
CA GLY A 15 -9.65 -1.48 9.01
C GLY A 15 -10.46 -0.74 10.09
N VAL A 16 -10.13 -0.92 11.37
CA VAL A 16 -10.77 -0.19 12.49
C VAL A 16 -10.59 1.31 12.33
N PHE A 17 -9.37 1.78 12.01
CA PHE A 17 -9.10 3.20 11.88
C PHE A 17 -9.87 3.85 10.73
N LEU A 18 -9.90 3.20 9.55
CA LEU A 18 -10.67 3.67 8.41
C LEU A 18 -12.17 3.64 8.69
N LEU A 19 -12.66 2.58 9.34
CA LEU A 19 -14.07 2.44 9.68
C LEU A 19 -14.52 3.53 10.66
N ALA A 20 -13.79 3.74 11.75
CA ALA A 20 -14.11 4.77 12.73
C ALA A 20 -14.07 6.19 12.11
N GLY A 21 -13.05 6.48 11.30
CA GLY A 21 -12.93 7.75 10.60
C GLY A 21 -14.07 7.97 9.60
N GLY A 22 -14.41 6.96 8.79
CA GLY A 22 -15.50 7.04 7.82
C GLY A 22 -16.87 7.21 8.48
N VAL A 23 -17.15 6.47 9.56
CA VAL A 23 -18.40 6.61 10.32
C VAL A 23 -18.52 8.00 10.93
N SER A 24 -17.44 8.52 11.53
CA SER A 24 -17.45 9.88 12.10
C SER A 24 -17.74 10.95 11.06
N GLU A 25 -17.17 10.83 9.86
CA GLU A 25 -17.44 11.77 8.76
C GLU A 25 -18.89 11.66 8.27
N ILE A 26 -19.43 10.45 8.12
CA ILE A 26 -20.85 10.25 7.74
C ILE A 26 -21.77 10.90 8.77
N LEU A 27 -21.53 10.67 10.07
CA LEU A 27 -22.32 11.28 11.13
C LEU A 27 -22.25 12.82 11.08
N ASN A 28 -21.07 13.40 10.79
CA ASN A 28 -20.94 14.83 10.62
C ASN A 28 -21.73 15.35 9.41
N VAL A 29 -21.70 14.66 8.27
CA VAL A 29 -22.48 15.03 7.07
C VAL A 29 -23.98 14.96 7.36
N VAL A 30 -24.44 13.89 8.04
CA VAL A 30 -25.84 13.73 8.44
C VAL A 30 -26.26 14.82 9.42
N ALA A 31 -25.48 15.09 10.46
CA ALA A 31 -25.76 16.13 11.43
C ALA A 31 -25.80 17.52 10.77
N MET A 32 -24.84 17.83 9.89
CA MET A 32 -24.81 19.08 9.15
C MET A 32 -26.05 19.24 8.25
N THR A 33 -26.42 18.20 7.50
CA THR A 33 -27.59 18.21 6.61
C THR A 33 -28.88 18.39 7.42
N PHE A 34 -28.98 17.73 8.57
CA PHE A 34 -30.10 17.87 9.49
C PHE A 34 -30.20 19.29 10.06
N SER A 35 -29.08 19.86 10.53
CA SER A 35 -29.02 21.24 11.02
C SER A 35 -29.41 22.26 9.94
N MET A 36 -29.00 22.04 8.68
CA MET A 36 -29.44 22.87 7.55
C MET A 36 -30.95 22.76 7.30
N GLY A 37 -31.52 21.56 7.38
CA GLY A 37 -32.96 21.35 7.21
C GLY A 37 -33.81 22.03 8.27
N LEU A 38 -33.27 22.19 9.48
CA LEU A 38 -33.92 22.94 10.57
C LEU A 38 -33.66 24.45 10.52
N GLY A 39 -32.90 24.95 9.54
CA GLY A 39 -32.57 26.37 9.41
C GLY A 39 -31.51 26.87 10.41
N PHE A 40 -30.80 25.97 11.10
CA PHE A 40 -29.73 26.32 12.05
C PHE A 40 -28.36 26.52 11.38
N SER A 41 -28.27 26.41 10.06
CA SER A 41 -27.01 26.54 9.34
C SER A 41 -26.64 28.01 9.14
N PRO A 42 -25.44 28.44 9.58
CA PRO A 42 -24.94 29.78 9.30
C PRO A 42 -24.65 30.02 7.81
N TRP A 43 -24.63 28.96 7.00
CA TRP A 43 -24.26 29.00 5.57
C TRP A 43 -25.47 28.95 4.62
N GLY A 44 -26.70 29.05 5.15
CA GLY A 44 -27.94 28.99 4.38
C GLY A 44 -28.68 27.64 4.47
N GLY A 45 -29.90 27.61 3.94
CA GLY A 45 -30.77 26.43 3.92
C GLY A 45 -30.33 25.36 2.92
N VAL A 46 -30.94 24.18 3.01
CA VAL A 46 -30.69 23.07 2.06
C VAL A 46 -31.19 23.49 0.66
N PRO A 47 -30.40 23.28 -0.41
CA PRO A 47 -30.89 23.46 -1.77
C PRO A 47 -32.17 22.66 -2.00
N THR A 48 -33.19 23.25 -2.63
CA THR A 48 -34.46 22.57 -2.90
C THR A 48 -34.41 21.70 -4.14
N ASP A 49 -33.44 21.91 -5.02
CA ASP A 49 -33.24 21.14 -6.23
C ASP A 49 -32.32 19.94 -6.00
N LEU A 50 -32.65 18.83 -6.68
CA LEU A 50 -31.94 17.56 -6.53
C LEU A 50 -30.48 17.65 -7.03
N GLU A 51 -30.23 18.43 -8.08
CA GLU A 51 -28.91 18.56 -8.70
C GLU A 51 -27.90 19.22 -7.75
N THR A 52 -28.26 20.38 -7.18
CA THR A 52 -27.41 21.08 -6.21
C THR A 52 -27.26 20.27 -4.93
N THR A 53 -28.31 19.55 -4.50
CA THR A 53 -28.23 18.63 -3.36
C THR A 53 -27.21 17.52 -3.60
N ILE A 54 -27.23 16.87 -4.77
CA ILE A 54 -26.26 15.82 -5.12
C ILE A 54 -24.84 16.39 -5.19
N ALA A 55 -24.65 17.54 -5.84
CA ALA A 55 -23.36 18.21 -5.91
C ALA A 55 -22.80 18.53 -4.51
N TYR A 56 -23.67 18.98 -3.61
CA TYR A 56 -23.34 19.24 -2.22
C TYR A 56 -22.90 17.96 -1.50
N LEU A 57 -23.64 16.86 -1.60
CA LEU A 57 -23.26 15.59 -0.96
C LEU A 57 -21.92 15.05 -1.47
N ILE A 58 -21.63 15.23 -2.76
CA ILE A 58 -20.33 14.87 -3.36
C ILE A 58 -19.22 15.79 -2.81
N GLN A 59 -19.45 17.10 -2.79
CA GLN A 59 -18.48 18.10 -2.36
C GLN A 59 -18.13 17.97 -0.87
N PHE A 60 -19.10 17.65 -0.01
CA PHE A 60 -18.88 17.40 1.42
C PHE A 60 -18.35 16.00 1.71
N GLY A 61 -17.94 15.27 0.68
CA GLY A 61 -17.14 14.06 0.83
C GLY A 61 -17.95 12.83 1.22
N LEU A 62 -19.29 12.84 1.14
CA LEU A 62 -20.11 11.68 1.52
C LEU A 62 -19.68 10.41 0.76
N VAL A 63 -19.40 10.54 -0.54
CA VAL A 63 -18.88 9.43 -1.36
C VAL A 63 -17.56 8.91 -0.81
N GLY A 64 -16.64 9.81 -0.46
CA GLY A 64 -15.35 9.47 0.14
C GLY A 64 -15.50 8.77 1.49
N SER A 65 -16.36 9.28 2.36
CA SER A 65 -16.62 8.72 3.69
C SER A 65 -17.32 7.38 3.62
N VAL A 66 -18.24 7.17 2.67
CA VAL A 66 -18.88 5.88 2.40
C VAL A 66 -17.84 4.88 1.89
N LEU A 67 -17.03 5.23 0.90
CA LEU A 67 -15.96 4.36 0.40
C LEU A 67 -14.94 4.01 1.49
N LYS A 68 -14.56 4.98 2.34
CA LYS A 68 -13.68 4.80 3.48
C LYS A 68 -14.29 3.85 4.53
N THR A 69 -15.58 4.00 4.83
CA THR A 69 -16.34 3.13 5.74
C THR A 69 -16.42 1.71 5.21
N LEU A 70 -16.83 1.54 3.94
CA LEU A 70 -16.93 0.24 3.29
C LEU A 70 -15.57 -0.45 3.17
N GLY A 71 -14.52 0.30 2.81
CA GLY A 71 -13.14 -0.19 2.77
C GLY A 71 -12.64 -0.60 4.16
N GLY A 72 -12.92 0.19 5.19
CA GLY A 72 -12.60 -0.13 6.58
C GLY A 72 -13.30 -1.40 7.06
N ALA A 73 -14.60 -1.52 6.81
CA ALA A 73 -15.39 -2.71 7.12
C ALA A 73 -14.86 -3.95 6.39
N TYR A 74 -14.56 -3.82 5.09
CA TYR A 74 -13.97 -4.90 4.31
C TYR A 74 -12.62 -5.34 4.88
N LEU A 75 -11.71 -4.43 5.23
CA LEU A 75 -10.42 -4.79 5.81
C LEU A 75 -10.55 -5.44 7.19
N LEU A 76 -11.52 -5.00 7.98
CA LEU A 76 -11.79 -5.52 9.32
C LEU A 76 -12.34 -6.96 9.29
N PHE A 77 -13.33 -7.22 8.42
CA PHE A 77 -14.06 -8.50 8.38
C PHE A 77 -13.66 -9.42 7.21
N GLY A 78 -13.38 -8.86 6.03
CA GLY A 78 -13.18 -9.57 4.76
C GLY A 78 -11.76 -9.52 4.19
N GLY A 79 -10.78 -8.92 4.87
CA GLY A 79 -9.40 -8.72 4.40
C GLY A 79 -8.61 -10.01 4.13
N GLY A 80 -9.20 -11.19 4.33
CA GLY A 80 -8.58 -12.49 4.04
C GLY A 80 -8.23 -12.67 2.56
N LEU A 81 -9.08 -12.21 1.64
CA LEU A 81 -8.82 -12.29 0.20
C LEU A 81 -7.63 -11.40 -0.19
N LEU A 82 -7.59 -10.18 0.33
CA LEU A 82 -6.46 -9.27 0.15
C LEU A 82 -5.17 -9.87 0.75
N ALA A 83 -5.23 -10.48 1.93
CA ALA A 83 -4.08 -11.13 2.53
C ALA A 83 -3.56 -12.29 1.71
N ASN A 84 -4.44 -13.08 1.10
CA ASN A 84 -4.05 -14.19 0.23
C ASN A 84 -3.50 -13.70 -1.13
N LEU A 85 -3.97 -12.55 -1.62
CA LEU A 85 -3.48 -11.92 -2.84
C LEU A 85 -2.09 -11.29 -2.64
N VAL A 86 -1.91 -10.57 -1.52
CA VAL A 86 -0.69 -9.80 -1.22
C VAL A 86 0.41 -10.70 -0.66
N ILE A 87 0.07 -11.74 0.10
CA ILE A 87 1.02 -12.71 0.63
C ILE A 87 0.96 -13.98 -0.23
N PRO A 88 1.80 -14.11 -1.27
CA PRO A 88 1.95 -15.35 -2.01
C PRO A 88 2.55 -16.49 -1.15
N SER A 89 2.84 -16.24 0.14
CA SER A 89 3.28 -17.24 1.13
C SER A 89 2.21 -18.29 1.49
N ASN A 90 1.01 -18.26 0.89
CA ASN A 90 0.04 -19.36 1.01
C ASN A 90 0.36 -20.52 0.05
N ARG A 91 1.41 -20.40 -0.75
CA ARG A 91 2.03 -21.55 -1.40
C ARG A 91 2.88 -22.26 -0.32
N PRO A 92 2.90 -23.60 -0.26
CA PRO A 92 3.77 -24.30 0.68
C PRO A 92 5.21 -23.92 0.32
N TYR A 93 5.98 -23.37 1.26
CA TYR A 93 7.41 -23.13 1.08
C TYR A 93 8.17 -23.95 2.12
N CYS A 94 9.36 -24.39 1.75
CA CYS A 94 10.26 -25.02 2.69
C CYS A 94 10.62 -24.05 3.83
N PRO A 95 10.50 -24.45 5.11
CA PRO A 95 10.80 -23.58 6.24
C PRO A 95 12.28 -23.25 6.38
N GLU A 96 13.17 -24.10 5.85
CA GLU A 96 14.61 -23.88 5.89
C GLU A 96 15.10 -22.98 4.75
N CYS A 97 14.86 -23.38 3.50
CA CYS A 97 15.45 -22.67 2.35
C CYS A 97 14.50 -21.74 1.58
N GLY A 98 13.19 -21.80 1.84
CA GLY A 98 12.19 -20.96 1.16
C GLY A 98 11.86 -21.39 -0.28
N HIS A 99 12.23 -22.61 -0.71
CA HIS A 99 11.83 -23.16 -2.00
C HIS A 99 10.31 -23.39 -2.08
N GLU A 100 9.70 -23.12 -3.24
CA GLU A 100 8.27 -23.26 -3.47
C GLU A 100 7.90 -24.75 -3.67
N LEU A 101 7.00 -25.28 -2.85
CA LEU A 101 6.64 -26.70 -2.79
C LEU A 101 5.38 -27.05 -3.61
N ARG A 102 5.02 -26.20 -4.56
CA ARG A 102 3.74 -26.33 -5.27
C ARG A 102 3.79 -27.52 -6.23
N GLY A 103 2.91 -28.51 -6.02
CA GLY A 103 2.84 -29.71 -6.86
C GLY A 103 3.91 -30.76 -6.56
N MET A 104 4.59 -30.67 -5.41
CA MET A 104 5.54 -31.70 -4.98
C MET A 104 4.89 -32.67 -3.98
N GLY A 105 5.03 -33.96 -4.26
CA GLY A 105 4.62 -35.06 -3.36
C GLY A 105 5.72 -35.56 -2.43
N GLY A 106 6.92 -34.99 -2.49
CA GLY A 106 8.08 -35.46 -1.72
C GLY A 106 8.07 -35.01 -0.26
N VAL A 107 8.42 -35.91 0.65
CA VAL A 107 8.55 -35.63 2.10
C VAL A 107 9.72 -34.69 2.41
N ASN A 108 10.65 -34.52 1.48
CA ASN A 108 11.83 -33.67 1.65
C ASN A 108 11.83 -32.54 0.62
N CYS A 109 12.34 -31.38 1.01
CA CYS A 109 12.55 -30.28 0.08
C CYS A 109 13.66 -30.62 -0.95
N PRO A 110 13.47 -30.40 -2.26
CA PRO A 110 14.48 -30.74 -3.28
C PRO A 110 15.72 -29.84 -3.23
N GLU A 111 15.62 -28.63 -2.67
CA GLU A 111 16.73 -27.69 -2.61
C GLU A 111 17.63 -27.89 -1.39
N CYS A 112 17.06 -28.21 -0.22
CA CYS A 112 17.83 -28.29 1.02
C CYS A 112 17.75 -29.64 1.74
N GLY A 113 16.96 -30.58 1.23
CA GLY A 113 16.81 -31.91 1.81
C GLY A 113 16.05 -31.95 3.15
N VAL A 114 15.64 -30.81 3.73
CA VAL A 114 14.92 -30.82 5.00
C VAL A 114 13.61 -31.60 4.86
N ARG A 115 13.32 -32.42 5.87
CA ARG A 115 12.06 -33.13 5.99
C ARG A 115 10.95 -32.13 6.23
N LEU A 116 10.00 -32.08 5.31
CA LEU A 116 8.85 -31.20 5.38
C LEU A 116 7.86 -31.78 6.39
N PRO A 117 7.37 -30.98 7.34
CA PRO A 117 6.38 -31.45 8.28
C PRO A 117 5.07 -31.76 7.54
N ALA A 118 4.34 -32.78 8.01
CA ALA A 118 3.20 -33.38 7.29
C ALA A 118 2.05 -32.39 7.02
N ASP A 119 1.99 -31.28 7.76
CA ASP A 119 1.04 -30.19 7.58
C ASP A 119 1.35 -29.28 6.37
N VAL A 120 2.57 -29.34 5.84
CA VAL A 120 3.03 -28.54 4.69
C VAL A 120 2.87 -29.29 3.36
N LEU A 121 2.86 -30.62 3.41
CA LEU A 121 2.62 -31.44 2.24
C LEU A 121 1.16 -31.26 1.80
N PRO A 122 0.90 -30.87 0.54
CA PRO A 122 -0.45 -30.98 0.01
C PRO A 122 -0.87 -32.45 0.17
N ALA A 123 -2.12 -32.71 0.50
CA ALA A 123 -2.65 -34.07 0.53
C ALA A 123 -2.53 -34.67 -0.87
N HIS A 124 -1.37 -35.25 -1.17
CA HIS A 124 -1.04 -35.87 -2.43
C HIS A 124 -1.09 -37.38 -2.24
N GLU A 125 -1.86 -38.01 -3.12
CA GLU A 125 -1.86 -39.46 -3.33
C GLU A 125 -0.42 -39.95 -3.63
N PRO A 126 -0.05 -41.16 -3.20
CA PRO A 126 1.32 -41.65 -3.22
C PRO A 126 1.90 -41.73 -4.64
N VAL A 127 3.04 -41.08 -4.86
CA VAL A 127 3.83 -41.15 -6.10
C VAL A 127 5.18 -41.80 -5.78
N ASP A 128 5.57 -42.76 -6.62
CA ASP A 128 6.64 -43.73 -6.41
C ASP A 128 8.04 -43.14 -6.18
N ALA A 129 8.71 -43.67 -5.15
CA ALA A 129 9.99 -43.22 -4.65
C ALA A 129 11.15 -43.98 -5.31
N SER A 130 11.81 -43.37 -6.29
CA SER A 130 13.11 -43.86 -6.77
C SER A 130 13.86 -42.75 -7.50
N GLU A 131 14.51 -41.85 -6.78
CA GLU A 131 15.77 -41.20 -7.20
C GLU A 131 16.22 -40.19 -6.13
N THR A 132 17.31 -40.50 -5.44
CA THR A 132 18.03 -39.55 -4.57
C THR A 132 19.52 -39.82 -4.72
N ALA A 133 20.29 -38.84 -5.19
CA ALA A 133 21.71 -38.70 -4.82
C ALA A 133 22.31 -37.32 -5.17
N THR A 134 22.63 -36.60 -4.08
CA THR A 134 23.84 -35.79 -3.81
C THR A 134 24.11 -34.48 -4.57
N SER A 135 24.09 -33.35 -3.86
CA SER A 135 24.95 -32.19 -4.15
C SER A 135 25.25 -31.32 -2.92
N GLU A 136 26.40 -30.64 -3.03
CA GLU A 136 27.27 -29.98 -2.06
C GLU A 136 26.73 -28.64 -1.50
N GLU A 137 27.01 -28.35 -0.22
CA GLU A 137 26.42 -27.26 0.56
C GLU A 137 27.01 -25.88 0.18
N ARG A 138 26.23 -25.08 -0.55
CA ARG A 138 26.52 -23.69 -0.95
C ARG A 138 25.89 -22.72 0.08
N PRO A 139 26.55 -21.62 0.48
CA PRO A 139 25.95 -20.64 1.39
C PRO A 139 24.59 -20.18 0.87
N PRO A 140 23.56 -20.07 1.74
CA PRO A 140 22.17 -19.91 1.33
C PRO A 140 22.04 -18.67 0.47
N ALA A 141 21.82 -18.89 -0.82
CA ALA A 141 21.64 -17.83 -1.79
C ALA A 141 20.46 -16.99 -1.32
N ALA A 142 20.71 -15.72 -0.96
CA ALA A 142 19.67 -14.80 -0.51
C ALA A 142 18.46 -14.87 -1.44
N ASN A 143 17.29 -15.16 -0.85
CA ASN A 143 16.07 -15.55 -1.56
C ASN A 143 15.88 -14.71 -2.84
N PRO A 144 15.90 -15.33 -4.04
CA PRO A 144 15.83 -14.63 -5.31
C PRO A 144 14.57 -13.75 -5.44
N PHE A 145 13.52 -14.06 -4.69
CA PHE A 145 12.31 -13.24 -4.58
C PHE A 145 12.59 -11.89 -3.90
N VAL A 146 13.29 -11.87 -2.77
CA VAL A 146 13.59 -10.62 -2.04
C VAL A 146 14.50 -9.71 -2.87
N ARG A 147 15.46 -10.30 -3.58
CA ARG A 147 16.34 -9.57 -4.53
C ARG A 147 15.58 -8.96 -5.71
N ARG A 148 14.45 -9.56 -6.10
CA ARG A 148 13.60 -9.04 -7.19
C ARG A 148 12.79 -7.82 -6.74
N PHE A 149 12.30 -7.81 -5.50
CA PHE A 149 11.45 -6.72 -4.99
C PHE A 149 12.22 -5.58 -4.35
N VAL A 150 13.31 -5.85 -3.63
CA VAL A 150 14.10 -4.82 -2.95
C VAL A 150 15.44 -4.65 -3.67
N PRO A 151 15.64 -3.54 -4.42
CA PRO A 151 16.83 -3.34 -5.22
C PRO A 151 18.01 -2.87 -4.35
N LEU A 152 18.56 -3.78 -3.53
CA LEU A 152 19.67 -3.49 -2.61
C LEU A 152 20.92 -2.96 -3.33
N ASN A 153 21.11 -3.35 -4.58
CA ASN A 153 22.25 -2.93 -5.41
C ASN A 153 22.06 -1.55 -6.08
N ASN A 154 20.86 -0.96 -6.01
CA ASN A 154 20.57 0.37 -6.56
C ASN A 154 20.18 1.34 -5.44
N ARG A 155 21.18 1.72 -4.62
CA ARG A 155 20.99 2.62 -3.47
C ARG A 155 20.31 3.94 -3.83
N LYS A 156 20.57 4.47 -5.04
CA LYS A 156 19.97 5.73 -5.51
C LYS A 156 18.46 5.61 -5.72
N ALA A 157 18.01 4.53 -6.37
CA ALA A 157 16.58 4.24 -6.51
C ALA A 157 15.89 4.07 -5.15
N LEU A 158 16.57 3.43 -4.18
CA LEU A 158 16.05 3.22 -2.84
C LEU A 158 15.91 4.54 -2.06
N ILE A 159 16.93 5.39 -2.08
CA ILE A 159 16.89 6.72 -1.45
C ILE A 159 15.78 7.57 -2.07
N GLY A 160 15.71 7.60 -3.41
CA GLY A 160 14.66 8.35 -4.13
C GLY A 160 13.26 7.87 -3.76
N TYR A 161 13.06 6.56 -3.63
CA TYR A 161 11.78 5.98 -3.23
C TYR A 161 11.34 6.41 -1.82
N TYR A 162 12.23 6.32 -0.83
CA TYR A 162 11.91 6.76 0.52
C TYR A 162 11.71 8.27 0.62
N ALA A 163 12.49 9.06 -0.12
CA ALA A 163 12.27 10.50 -0.23
C ALA A 163 10.88 10.82 -0.83
N ALA A 164 10.44 10.07 -1.85
CA ALA A 164 9.10 10.26 -2.41
C ALA A 164 7.98 9.94 -1.41
N ILE A 165 8.13 8.89 -0.59
CA ILE A 165 7.17 8.61 0.49
C ILE A 165 7.15 9.75 1.52
N ALA A 166 8.32 10.24 1.94
CA ALA A 166 8.43 11.36 2.87
C ALA A 166 7.82 12.66 2.29
N SER A 167 7.82 12.82 0.96
CA SER A 167 7.23 13.99 0.28
C SER A 167 5.71 14.09 0.37
N ILE A 168 5.03 13.03 0.83
CA ILE A 168 3.58 13.04 1.10
C ILE A 168 3.25 14.00 2.25
N ILE A 169 4.21 14.24 3.16
CA ILE A 169 4.02 15.15 4.29
C ILE A 169 3.88 16.59 3.76
N PRO A 170 2.79 17.31 4.10
CA PRO A 170 2.59 18.68 3.65
C PRO A 170 3.76 19.59 3.99
N VAL A 171 4.07 20.57 3.12
CA VAL A 171 5.21 21.51 3.21
C VAL A 171 6.57 20.83 3.03
N LEU A 172 6.83 19.72 3.72
CA LEU A 172 8.06 18.95 3.59
C LEU A 172 8.24 18.40 2.15
N GLY A 173 7.12 18.08 1.49
CA GLY A 173 7.10 17.66 0.08
C GLY A 173 7.73 18.65 -0.89
N VAL A 174 7.73 19.95 -0.58
CA VAL A 174 8.38 20.97 -1.42
C VAL A 174 9.90 20.80 -1.44
N LEU A 175 10.48 20.41 -0.30
CA LEU A 175 11.94 20.25 -0.17
C LEU A 175 12.40 18.85 -0.55
N VAL A 176 11.67 17.83 -0.10
CA VAL A 176 12.08 16.42 -0.26
C VAL A 176 11.65 15.85 -1.62
N GLY A 177 10.57 16.35 -2.22
CA GLY A 177 10.10 15.91 -3.53
C GLY A 177 11.12 16.12 -4.66
N PRO A 178 11.77 17.30 -4.79
CA PRO A 178 12.86 17.49 -5.77
C PRO A 178 14.04 16.53 -5.56
N VAL A 179 14.40 16.24 -4.30
CA VAL A 179 15.43 15.26 -3.96
C VAL A 179 15.02 13.87 -4.44
N ALA A 180 13.76 13.48 -4.22
CA ALA A 180 13.23 12.21 -4.69
C ALA A 180 13.31 12.06 -6.22
N VAL A 181 12.97 13.12 -6.96
CA VAL A 181 13.06 13.15 -8.43
C VAL A 181 14.51 13.01 -8.89
N ALA A 182 15.44 13.76 -8.29
CA ALA A 182 16.86 13.71 -8.65
C ALA A 182 17.44 12.30 -8.46
N TYR A 183 17.26 11.71 -7.28
CA TYR A 183 17.72 10.35 -6.98
C TYR A 183 16.98 9.28 -7.81
N GLY A 184 15.70 9.51 -8.14
CA GLY A 184 14.93 8.65 -9.04
C GLY A 184 15.51 8.61 -10.46
N ILE A 185 15.84 9.77 -11.04
CA ILE A 185 16.48 9.85 -12.37
C ILE A 185 17.85 9.16 -12.35
N GLU A 186 18.66 9.38 -11.32
CA GLU A 186 19.94 8.68 -11.19
C GLU A 186 19.78 7.17 -10.99
N GLY A 187 18.74 6.76 -10.26
CA GLY A 187 18.35 5.36 -10.08
C GLY A 187 17.97 4.68 -11.39
N LEU A 188 17.22 5.37 -12.27
CA LEU A 188 16.88 4.89 -13.61
C LEU A 188 18.12 4.77 -14.50
N ARG A 189 19.01 5.78 -14.47
CA ARG A 189 20.29 5.72 -15.19
C ARG A 189 21.16 4.56 -14.72
N SER A 190 21.21 4.31 -13.41
CA SER A 190 21.93 3.18 -12.82
C SER A 190 21.36 1.84 -13.26
N ALA A 191 20.03 1.69 -13.24
CA ALA A 191 19.34 0.47 -13.68
C ALA A 191 19.55 0.19 -15.17
N LYS A 192 19.65 1.23 -16.01
CA LYS A 192 19.95 1.09 -17.44
C LYS A 192 21.39 0.66 -17.70
N ARG A 193 22.36 1.15 -16.93
CA ARG A 193 23.78 0.78 -17.05
C ARG A 193 24.08 -0.61 -16.49
N HIS A 194 23.37 -1.01 -15.44
CA HIS A 194 23.56 -2.29 -14.75
C HIS A 194 22.21 -2.99 -14.57
N PRO A 195 21.67 -3.64 -15.62
CA PRO A 195 20.37 -4.33 -15.55
C PRO A 195 20.28 -5.34 -14.40
N GLN A 196 21.40 -5.95 -14.01
CA GLN A 196 21.53 -6.88 -12.89
C GLN A 196 21.24 -6.27 -11.50
N HIS A 197 21.25 -4.94 -11.36
CA HIS A 197 20.95 -4.27 -10.09
C HIS A 197 19.44 -4.03 -9.87
N GLY A 198 18.62 -4.09 -10.93
CA GLY A 198 17.19 -3.82 -10.86
C GLY A 198 16.84 -2.40 -10.38
N GLY A 199 15.66 -2.26 -9.77
CA GLY A 199 15.22 -1.02 -9.12
C GLY A 199 14.56 0.03 -10.01
N ALA A 200 14.31 -0.28 -11.28
CA ALA A 200 13.62 0.64 -12.19
C ALA A 200 12.22 1.04 -11.70
N ALA A 201 11.47 0.10 -11.12
CA ALA A 201 10.14 0.37 -10.55
C ALA A 201 10.21 1.40 -9.41
N HIS A 202 11.13 1.20 -8.45
CA HIS A 202 11.32 2.13 -7.32
C HIS A 202 11.78 3.52 -7.81
N ALA A 203 12.64 3.55 -8.80
CA ALA A 203 13.12 4.79 -9.39
C ALA A 203 12.01 5.55 -10.14
N TRP A 204 11.13 4.85 -10.88
CA TRP A 204 9.93 5.46 -11.48
C TRP A 204 8.95 5.99 -10.42
N THR A 205 8.69 5.20 -9.37
CA THR A 205 7.88 5.66 -8.25
C THR A 205 8.46 6.93 -7.63
N ALA A 206 9.78 7.00 -7.43
CA ALA A 206 10.44 8.19 -6.90
C ALA A 206 10.20 9.44 -7.76
N VAL A 207 10.33 9.32 -9.09
CA VAL A 207 10.12 10.43 -10.04
C VAL A 207 8.65 10.86 -10.08
N VAL A 208 7.73 9.93 -10.26
CA VAL A 208 6.30 10.24 -10.43
C VAL A 208 5.68 10.74 -9.13
N LEU A 209 5.87 10.00 -8.03
CA LEU A 209 5.31 10.37 -6.73
C LEU A 209 5.99 11.63 -6.17
N GLY A 210 7.32 11.70 -6.20
CA GLY A 210 8.05 12.88 -5.72
C GLY A 210 7.72 14.15 -6.51
N GLY A 211 7.64 14.04 -7.85
CA GLY A 211 7.30 15.17 -8.72
C GLY A 211 5.87 15.66 -8.51
N SER A 212 4.89 14.74 -8.50
CA SER A 212 3.48 15.09 -8.26
C SER A 212 3.25 15.70 -6.88
N MET A 213 3.85 15.13 -5.82
CA MET A 213 3.73 15.69 -4.47
C MET A 213 4.39 17.07 -4.36
N THR A 214 5.50 17.32 -5.06
CA THR A 214 6.11 18.67 -5.10
C THR A 214 5.13 19.70 -5.67
N VAL A 215 4.51 19.39 -6.81
CA VAL A 215 3.55 20.28 -7.48
C VAL A 215 2.33 20.52 -6.60
N LEU A 216 1.73 19.46 -6.04
CA LEU A 216 0.56 19.58 -5.16
C LEU A 216 0.86 20.42 -3.91
N ASN A 217 2.02 20.23 -3.29
CA ASN A 217 2.43 21.01 -2.13
C ASN A 217 2.67 22.49 -2.47
N LEU A 218 3.31 22.78 -3.61
CA LEU A 218 3.49 24.15 -4.09
C LEU A 218 2.15 24.82 -4.40
N CYS A 219 1.25 24.14 -5.11
CA CYS A 219 -0.10 24.64 -5.38
C CYS A 219 -0.86 24.89 -4.07
N GLY A 220 -0.82 23.96 -3.12
CA GLY A 220 -1.44 24.12 -1.81
C GLY A 220 -0.91 25.35 -1.07
N LEU A 221 0.41 25.53 -1.02
CA LEU A 221 1.04 26.67 -0.36
C LEU A 221 0.75 28.02 -1.02
N CYS A 222 0.57 28.06 -2.35
CA CYS A 222 0.26 29.31 -3.06
C CYS A 222 -1.23 29.64 -3.03
N VAL A 223 -2.10 28.64 -3.25
CA VAL A 223 -3.54 28.83 -3.42
C VAL A 223 -4.24 28.98 -2.07
N TRP A 224 -3.83 28.21 -1.05
CA TRP A 224 -4.50 28.22 0.25
C TRP A 224 -4.47 29.59 0.95
N PRO A 225 -3.33 30.29 1.05
CA PRO A 225 -3.30 31.63 1.64
C PRO A 225 -4.10 32.64 0.82
N ALA A 226 -4.04 32.54 -0.52
CA ALA A 226 -4.82 33.42 -1.40
C ALA A 226 -6.33 33.24 -1.19
N LEU A 227 -6.80 32.01 -0.95
CA LEU A 227 -8.20 31.73 -0.62
C LEU A 227 -8.58 32.24 0.78
N LEU A 228 -7.69 32.11 1.77
CA LEU A 228 -7.92 32.65 3.11
C LEU A 228 -8.01 34.18 3.11
N LEU A 229 -7.16 34.85 2.34
CA LEU A 229 -7.18 36.31 2.19
C LEU A 229 -8.40 36.81 1.40
N ARG A 230 -9.05 35.94 0.62
CA ARG A 230 -10.26 36.26 -0.14
C ARG A 230 -11.55 36.00 0.63
N GLN A 231 -11.48 35.45 1.85
CA GLN A 231 -12.67 35.33 2.70
C GLN A 231 -13.19 36.75 2.95
N PRO A 232 -14.40 37.11 2.47
CA PRO A 232 -14.98 38.40 2.79
C PRO A 232 -15.07 38.45 4.30
N SER A 233 -14.42 39.45 4.88
CA SER A 233 -14.45 39.68 6.31
C SER A 233 -15.90 39.92 6.69
N ALA A 234 -16.53 38.90 7.27
CA ALA A 234 -17.90 38.96 7.74
C ALA A 234 -17.92 39.88 8.97
N TRP A 235 -18.17 41.17 8.72
CA TRP A 235 -18.60 42.13 9.73
C TRP A 235 -20.01 42.57 9.37
#